data_AF-A0A7L6BIK6-F1
#
_entry.id   AF-A0A7L6BIK6-F1
#
_cell.length_a   1.000
_cell.length_b   1.000
_cell.length_c   1.000
_cell.angle_alpha   90.00
_cell.angle_beta   90.00
_cell.angle_gamma   90.00
#
_symmetry.space_group_name_H-M   'P 1'
#
loop_
_entity.id
_entity.type
_entity.pdbx_description
1 polymer ?
#
loop_
_entity_poly.entity_id
_entity_poly.type
_entity_poly.pdbx_seq_one_letter_code
_entity_poly.pdbx_strand_id
1 'polypeptide(L)'
;MDILDKYDNDDKLTDLPKTNMTLAIDKRIFDDKNVSIDEIGLYAYLAFISGRVGEYNGKRVVTNYKALDLYKRIYKPKGLSGSYRKTVDNIEKMLRHLEELGYIKRFTSMGYPIIAMSEIDDKQSSILINVVNAKIITNGTSSRQTLKLLATYAALKLCISERRKRSKVDTSKEVFDMPLGHVANYINSDPRTVNRYLQWLRTNYVLAYFKVVLPQVDKPMRCVYSDIYDHKTLKETIEYRLRKGYVKRVIE
;
A
#
# COMPACT_ATOMS: atom_id res chain seq x y z
N MET A 1 -9.39 -22.29 19.02
CA MET A 1 -9.61 -21.78 17.65
C MET A 1 -8.46 -22.27 16.82
N ASP A 2 -8.71 -23.00 15.73
CA ASP A 2 -7.66 -23.37 14.78
C ASP A 2 -7.00 -22.07 14.31
N ILE A 3 -5.66 -22.04 14.24
CA ILE A 3 -4.92 -20.85 13.78
C ILE A 3 -5.41 -20.48 12.38
N LEU A 4 -5.76 -21.47 11.54
CA LEU A 4 -6.28 -21.23 10.20
C LEU A 4 -7.65 -20.55 10.19
N ASP A 5 -8.46 -20.71 11.24
CA ASP A 5 -9.79 -20.11 11.35
C ASP A 5 -9.76 -18.68 11.90
N LYS A 6 -8.57 -18.14 12.19
CA LYS A 6 -8.34 -16.82 12.81
C LYS A 6 -9.20 -15.70 12.24
N TYR A 7 -9.45 -15.70 10.93
CA TYR A 7 -10.21 -14.68 10.23
C TYR A 7 -11.66 -15.08 9.93
N ASP A 8 -12.05 -16.35 10.05
CA ASP A 8 -13.37 -16.81 9.62
C ASP A 8 -14.50 -16.32 10.53
N ASN A 9 -14.19 -16.12 11.82
CA ASN A 9 -15.14 -15.69 12.84
C ASN A 9 -14.70 -14.38 13.51
N ASP A 10 -13.89 -13.56 12.86
CA ASP A 10 -13.46 -12.28 13.42
C ASP A 10 -14.53 -11.22 13.20
N ASP A 11 -15.27 -10.88 14.26
CA ASP A 11 -16.35 -9.89 14.23
C ASP A 11 -15.90 -8.55 13.62
N LYS A 12 -14.62 -8.16 13.78
CA LYS A 12 -14.11 -6.91 13.19
C LYS A 12 -14.13 -6.91 11.67
N LEU A 13 -14.07 -8.09 11.04
CA LEU A 13 -14.19 -8.21 9.58
C LEU A 13 -15.62 -8.00 9.10
N THR A 14 -16.61 -8.28 9.94
CA THR A 14 -18.03 -8.04 9.61
C THR A 14 -18.34 -6.54 9.55
N ASP A 15 -17.67 -5.75 10.37
CA ASP A 15 -17.78 -4.29 10.44
C ASP A 15 -17.01 -3.57 9.31
N LEU A 16 -16.12 -4.26 8.59
CA LEU A 16 -15.37 -3.65 7.49
C LEU A 16 -16.28 -3.36 6.29
N PRO A 17 -16.21 -2.16 5.70
CA PRO A 17 -16.94 -1.85 4.47
C PRO A 17 -16.60 -2.85 3.37
N LYS A 18 -17.62 -3.46 2.75
CA LYS A 18 -17.45 -4.37 1.62
C LYS A 18 -17.49 -3.57 0.31
N THR A 19 -16.36 -3.43 -0.36
CA THR A 19 -16.29 -2.76 -1.67
C THR A 19 -15.13 -3.28 -2.51
N ASN A 20 -15.36 -3.37 -3.83
CA ASN A 20 -14.36 -3.73 -4.83
C ASN A 20 -13.67 -2.51 -5.44
N MET A 21 -13.87 -1.31 -4.88
CA MET A 21 -13.23 -0.10 -5.36
C MET A 21 -11.71 -0.18 -5.14
N THR A 22 -10.97 -0.02 -6.24
CA THR A 22 -9.52 -0.03 -6.25
C THR A 22 -8.97 1.27 -6.83
N LEU A 23 -7.78 1.65 -6.37
CA LEU A 23 -7.01 2.76 -6.90
C LEU A 23 -5.87 2.20 -7.73
N ALA A 24 -5.64 2.81 -8.88
CA ALA A 24 -4.51 2.47 -9.73
C ALA A 24 -3.31 3.36 -9.36
N ILE A 25 -2.17 2.73 -9.07
CA ILE A 25 -0.87 3.40 -8.87
C ILE A 25 0.05 2.95 -10.00
N ASP A 26 0.72 3.89 -10.67
CA ASP A 26 1.73 3.60 -11.69
C ASP A 26 2.91 2.81 -11.08
N LYS A 27 3.26 1.68 -11.68
CA LYS A 27 4.38 0.82 -11.24
C LYS A 27 5.74 1.49 -11.38
N ARG A 28 5.91 2.37 -12.37
CA ARG A 28 7.20 3.00 -12.67
C ARG A 28 7.75 3.80 -11.48
N ILE A 29 6.89 4.25 -10.57
CA ILE A 29 7.32 4.96 -9.36
C ILE A 29 8.16 4.09 -8.42
N PHE A 30 8.04 2.77 -8.50
CA PHE A 30 8.82 1.83 -7.69
C PHE A 30 10.15 1.42 -8.35
N ASP A 31 10.30 1.70 -9.65
CA ASP A 31 11.53 1.44 -10.41
C ASP A 31 12.50 2.65 -10.37
N ASP A 32 11.98 3.84 -10.06
CA ASP A 32 12.78 5.06 -9.94
C ASP A 32 13.47 5.15 -8.57
N LYS A 33 14.79 4.96 -8.57
CA LYS A 33 15.63 5.01 -7.37
C LYS A 33 15.75 6.40 -6.74
N ASN A 34 15.38 7.45 -7.48
CA ASN A 34 15.41 8.81 -6.96
C ASN A 34 14.15 9.16 -6.16
N VAL A 35 13.09 8.34 -6.26
CA VAL A 35 11.84 8.56 -5.53
C VAL A 35 11.95 7.95 -4.13
N SER A 36 11.77 8.78 -3.12
CA SER A 36 11.77 8.35 -1.72
C SER A 36 10.47 7.64 -1.33
N ILE A 37 10.51 6.85 -0.25
CA ILE A 37 9.31 6.22 0.33
C ILE A 37 8.17 7.21 0.62
N ASP A 38 8.50 8.45 1.02
CA ASP A 38 7.47 9.45 1.31
C ASP A 38 6.84 10.00 0.04
N GLU A 39 7.59 10.09 -1.06
CA GLU A 39 7.08 10.49 -2.37
C GLU A 39 6.20 9.40 -2.99
N ILE A 40 6.60 8.13 -2.90
CA ILE A 40 5.74 6.99 -3.25
C ILE A 40 4.44 7.05 -2.43
N GLY A 41 4.56 7.31 -1.12
CA GLY A 41 3.42 7.42 -0.23
C GLY A 41 2.52 8.62 -0.55
N LEU A 42 3.12 9.75 -0.92
CA LEU A 42 2.40 10.96 -1.32
C LEU A 42 1.66 10.72 -2.65
N TYR A 43 2.30 10.10 -3.63
CA TYR A 43 1.68 9.73 -4.89
C TYR A 43 0.49 8.78 -4.68
N ALA A 44 0.66 7.76 -3.83
CA ALA A 44 -0.43 6.85 -3.45
C ALA A 44 -1.58 7.58 -2.73
N TYR A 45 -1.25 8.57 -1.89
CA TYR A 45 -2.24 9.40 -1.22
C TYR A 45 -3.01 10.30 -2.21
N LEU A 46 -2.32 10.93 -3.18
CA LEU A 46 -2.92 11.73 -4.25
C LEU A 46 -3.87 10.87 -5.10
N ALA A 47 -3.45 9.66 -5.47
CA ALA A 47 -4.32 8.71 -6.17
C ALA A 47 -5.60 8.41 -5.36
N PHE A 48 -5.48 8.13 -4.06
CA PHE A 48 -6.62 7.86 -3.18
C PHE A 48 -7.63 9.02 -3.11
N ILE A 49 -7.15 10.24 -2.92
CA ILE A 49 -8.04 11.40 -2.82
C ILE A 49 -8.57 11.85 -4.18
N SER A 50 -7.85 11.62 -5.28
CA SER A 50 -8.34 11.90 -6.64
C SER A 50 -9.58 11.07 -6.99
N GLY A 51 -9.61 9.80 -6.60
CA GLY A 51 -10.74 8.90 -6.81
C GLY A 51 -12.03 9.29 -6.06
N ARG A 52 -11.97 10.33 -5.21
CA ARG A 52 -13.11 10.88 -4.48
C ARG A 52 -13.61 12.22 -5.03
N VAL A 53 -12.83 12.88 -5.90
CA VAL A 53 -13.00 14.31 -6.19
C VAL A 53 -13.39 14.59 -7.65
N GLY A 54 -12.98 13.76 -8.62
CA GLY A 54 -13.51 13.80 -9.98
C GLY A 54 -12.47 13.55 -11.08
N GLU A 55 -12.92 13.67 -12.33
CA GLU A 55 -12.11 13.55 -13.54
C GLU A 55 -12.08 14.88 -14.31
N TYR A 56 -10.95 15.22 -14.93
CA TYR A 56 -10.78 16.35 -15.84
C TYR A 56 -10.14 15.86 -17.13
N ASN A 57 -10.83 16.03 -18.26
CA ASN A 57 -10.42 15.49 -19.56
C ASN A 57 -10.04 14.00 -19.50
N GLY A 58 -10.83 13.19 -18.79
CA GLY A 58 -10.57 11.75 -18.59
C GLY A 58 -9.45 11.41 -17.60
N LYS A 59 -8.79 12.41 -17.00
CA LYS A 59 -7.72 12.20 -16.01
C LYS A 59 -8.24 12.35 -14.59
N ARG A 60 -7.77 11.51 -13.68
CA ARG A 60 -8.05 11.65 -12.25
C ARG A 60 -7.37 12.91 -11.72
N VAL A 61 -8.14 13.75 -11.05
CA VAL A 61 -7.64 15.03 -10.54
C VAL A 61 -7.89 15.20 -9.06
N VAL A 62 -7.02 15.99 -8.46
CA VAL A 62 -7.12 16.48 -7.11
C VAL A 62 -7.29 17.99 -7.19
N THR A 63 -8.44 18.51 -6.76
CA THR A 63 -8.75 19.95 -6.77
C THR A 63 -8.47 20.61 -5.42
N ASN A 64 -8.26 21.93 -5.42
CA ASN A 64 -8.04 22.73 -4.21
C ASN A 64 -6.85 22.27 -3.38
N TYR A 65 -5.74 21.98 -4.05
CA TYR A 65 -4.60 21.36 -3.40
C TYR A 65 -3.36 22.25 -3.36
N LYS A 66 -3.16 22.93 -2.23
CA LYS A 66 -1.88 23.54 -1.85
C LYS A 66 -1.11 22.60 -0.91
N ALA A 67 0.22 22.74 -0.85
CA ALA A 67 1.05 21.95 0.07
C ALA A 67 0.61 22.08 1.55
N LEU A 68 0.07 23.24 1.94
CA LEU A 68 -0.52 23.45 3.27
C LEU A 68 -1.76 22.58 3.51
N ASP A 69 -2.59 22.37 2.49
CA ASP A 69 -3.80 21.55 2.60
C ASP A 69 -3.44 20.06 2.65
N LEU A 70 -2.42 19.63 1.90
CA LEU A 70 -1.80 18.30 2.05
C LEU A 70 -1.31 18.10 3.47
N TYR A 71 -0.56 19.06 3.99
CA TYR A 71 -0.05 19.01 5.35
C TYR A 71 -1.19 18.81 6.36
N LYS A 72 -2.24 19.64 6.32
CA LYS A 72 -3.37 19.52 7.26
C LYS A 72 -4.05 18.15 7.18
N ARG A 73 -4.24 17.62 5.97
CA ARG A 73 -4.94 16.34 5.76
C ARG A 73 -4.10 15.10 6.11
N ILE A 74 -2.80 15.11 5.79
CA ILE A 74 -1.88 14.00 6.05
C ILE A 74 -1.39 14.02 7.50
N TYR A 75 -1.00 15.20 8.00
CA TYR A 75 -0.36 15.35 9.30
C TYR A 75 -1.34 15.58 10.45
N LYS A 76 -2.58 16.01 10.17
CA LYS A 76 -3.65 16.24 11.16
C LYS A 76 -3.13 16.93 12.43
N PRO A 77 -2.44 18.08 12.30
CA PRO A 77 -1.82 18.73 13.43
C PRO A 77 -2.88 19.16 14.45
N LYS A 78 -2.66 18.88 15.75
CA LYS A 78 -3.49 19.40 16.84
C LYS A 78 -3.27 20.90 17.10
N GLY A 79 -2.21 21.48 16.51
CA GLY A 79 -1.85 22.90 16.54
C GLY A 79 -0.69 23.18 15.59
N LEU A 80 -0.50 24.45 15.19
CA LEU A 80 0.60 24.85 14.31
C LEU A 80 1.90 24.92 15.12
N SER A 81 2.72 23.86 15.07
CA SER A 81 4.08 23.87 15.64
C SER A 81 5.03 24.68 14.78
N GLY A 82 6.09 25.28 15.34
CA GLY A 82 7.09 26.05 14.56
C GLY A 82 7.76 25.29 13.41
N SER A 83 7.66 23.96 13.37
CA SER A 83 8.17 23.09 12.30
C SER A 83 7.20 22.88 11.12
N TYR A 84 5.97 23.42 11.16
CA TYR A 84 4.98 23.22 10.09
C TYR A 84 5.48 23.73 8.74
N ARG A 85 6.16 24.89 8.70
CA ARG A 85 6.68 25.49 7.48
C ARG A 85 7.64 24.54 6.76
N LYS A 86 8.61 23.97 7.48
CA LYS A 86 9.54 22.97 6.94
C LYS A 86 8.81 21.75 6.37
N THR A 87 7.71 21.33 7.01
CA THR A 87 6.93 20.18 6.54
C THR A 87 6.14 20.52 5.26
N VAL A 88 5.54 21.70 5.20
CA VAL A 88 4.86 22.22 4.01
C VAL A 88 5.84 22.38 2.85
N ASP A 89 7.02 22.95 3.11
CA ASP A 89 8.08 23.11 2.10
C ASP A 89 8.57 21.75 1.58
N ASN A 90 8.69 20.75 2.46
CA ASN A 90 9.05 19.40 2.05
C ASN A 90 7.96 18.76 1.17
N ILE A 91 6.68 18.95 1.50
CA ILE A 91 5.59 18.48 0.64
C ILE A 91 5.66 19.15 -0.73
N GLU A 92 5.90 20.46 -0.77
CA GLU A 92 6.04 21.20 -2.02
C GLU A 92 7.25 20.73 -2.85
N LYS A 93 8.37 20.39 -2.21
CA LYS A 93 9.53 19.77 -2.88
C LYS A 93 9.19 18.41 -3.48
N MET A 94 8.52 17.53 -2.73
CA MET A 94 8.07 16.23 -3.21
C MET A 94 7.10 16.39 -4.41
N LEU A 95 6.19 17.36 -4.36
CA LEU A 95 5.29 17.64 -5.49
C LEU A 95 6.04 18.10 -6.74
N ARG A 96 7.02 19.01 -6.61
CA ARG A 96 7.86 19.44 -7.75
C ARG A 96 8.61 18.26 -8.35
N HIS A 97 9.21 17.43 -7.51
CA HIS A 97 9.98 16.29 -8.00
C HIS A 97 9.09 15.26 -8.71
N LEU A 98 7.91 14.94 -8.15
CA LEU A 98 6.92 14.08 -8.82
C LEU A 98 6.43 14.66 -10.16
N GLU A 99 6.36 16.00 -10.28
CA GLU A 99 6.01 16.69 -11.52
C GLU A 99 7.15 16.65 -12.55
N GLU A 100 8.39 16.89 -12.12
CA GLU A 100 9.60 16.80 -12.96
C GLU A 100 9.78 15.39 -13.54
N LEU A 101 9.48 14.36 -12.76
CA LEU A 101 9.49 12.96 -13.20
C LEU A 101 8.26 12.57 -14.03
N GLY A 102 7.28 13.47 -14.19
CA GLY A 102 6.10 13.25 -15.02
C GLY A 102 5.05 12.31 -14.41
N TYR A 103 5.03 12.09 -13.10
CA TYR A 103 3.98 11.32 -12.42
C TYR A 103 2.71 12.14 -12.17
N ILE A 104 2.86 13.45 -12.04
CA ILE A 104 1.75 14.40 -11.87
C ILE A 104 1.95 15.63 -12.75
N LYS A 105 0.88 16.38 -12.99
CA LYS A 105 0.91 17.70 -13.61
C LYS A 105 0.12 18.69 -12.76
N ARG A 106 0.71 19.84 -12.43
CA ARG A 106 0.05 20.89 -11.67
C ARG A 106 -0.34 22.05 -12.58
N PHE A 107 -1.56 22.55 -12.40
CA PHE A 107 -2.07 23.70 -13.16
C PHE A 107 -3.19 24.38 -12.38
N THR A 108 -3.63 25.54 -12.85
CA THR A 108 -4.78 26.27 -12.29
C THR A 108 -5.94 26.20 -13.28
N SER A 109 -7.13 25.87 -12.81
CA SER A 109 -8.37 25.95 -13.59
C SER A 109 -9.46 26.61 -12.76
N MET A 110 -10.17 27.58 -13.35
CA MET A 110 -11.20 28.38 -12.66
C MET A 110 -10.72 28.98 -11.33
N GLY A 111 -9.44 29.37 -11.25
CA GLY A 111 -8.82 29.92 -10.03
C GLY A 111 -8.42 28.89 -8.97
N TYR A 112 -8.67 27.60 -9.21
CA TYR A 112 -8.34 26.53 -8.28
C TYR A 112 -7.06 25.79 -8.70
N PRO A 113 -6.12 25.54 -7.76
CA PRO A 113 -4.96 24.70 -8.04
C PRO A 113 -5.41 23.24 -8.16
N ILE A 114 -4.99 22.60 -9.26
CA ILE A 114 -5.30 21.22 -9.62
C ILE A 114 -4.00 20.44 -9.76
N ILE A 115 -4.00 19.20 -9.24
CA ILE A 115 -3.00 18.18 -9.53
C ILE A 115 -3.69 17.09 -10.36
N ALA A 116 -3.27 16.90 -11.61
CA ALA A 116 -3.67 15.77 -12.42
C ALA A 116 -2.66 14.64 -12.28
N MET A 117 -3.15 13.42 -12.10
CA MET A 117 -2.33 12.22 -12.17
C MET A 117 -2.02 11.92 -13.63
N SER A 118 -0.80 11.49 -13.92
CA SER A 118 -0.45 11.02 -15.26
C SER A 118 -1.28 9.79 -15.66
N GLU A 119 -1.54 9.66 -16.96
CA GLU A 119 -2.19 8.48 -17.50
C GLU A 119 -1.28 7.26 -17.32
N ILE A 120 -1.90 6.11 -17.08
CA ILE A 120 -1.21 4.83 -17.02
C ILE A 120 -1.52 4.11 -18.32
N ASP A 121 -0.51 3.95 -19.17
CA ASP A 121 -0.63 3.53 -20.57
C ASP A 121 -1.36 2.18 -20.75
N ASP A 122 -1.25 1.27 -19.78
CA ASP A 122 -2.03 0.02 -19.76
C ASP A 122 -2.36 -0.47 -18.33
N LYS A 123 -3.33 -1.39 -18.22
CA LYS A 123 -3.70 -2.00 -16.93
C LYS A 123 -2.54 -2.78 -16.28
N GLN A 124 -1.58 -3.27 -17.06
CA GLN A 124 -0.46 -4.06 -16.54
C GLN A 124 0.61 -3.18 -15.87
N SER A 125 0.65 -1.89 -16.22
CA SER A 125 1.53 -0.86 -15.69
C SER A 125 0.99 -0.23 -14.41
N SER A 126 -0.19 -0.67 -13.95
CA SER A 126 -0.75 -0.26 -12.66
C SER A 126 -0.72 -1.39 -11.63
N ILE A 127 -0.53 -1.02 -10.37
CA ILE A 127 -0.97 -1.83 -9.22
C ILE A 127 -2.33 -1.34 -8.76
N LEU A 128 -3.16 -2.27 -8.30
CA LEU A 128 -4.46 -1.97 -7.72
C LEU A 128 -4.37 -2.09 -6.20
N ILE A 129 -4.68 -1.01 -5.49
CA ILE A 129 -4.76 -0.96 -4.03
C ILE A 129 -6.23 -0.78 -3.60
N ASN A 130 -6.66 -1.44 -2.52
CA ASN A 130 -8.05 -1.35 -2.06
C ASN A 130 -8.31 0.01 -1.39
N VAL A 131 -9.43 0.67 -1.75
CA VAL A 131 -9.80 2.00 -1.24
C VAL A 131 -10.09 1.99 0.26
N VAL A 132 -10.68 0.92 0.80
CA VAL A 132 -10.95 0.79 2.24
C VAL A 132 -9.65 0.65 3.00
N ASN A 133 -8.71 -0.15 2.51
CA ASN A 133 -7.39 -0.28 3.12
C ASN A 133 -6.64 1.05 3.12
N ALA A 134 -6.67 1.80 2.01
CA ALA A 134 -6.14 3.16 1.98
C ALA A 134 -6.86 4.10 2.97
N LYS A 135 -8.18 3.96 3.14
CA LYS A 135 -8.98 4.72 4.13
C LYS A 135 -8.58 4.37 5.57
N ILE A 136 -8.37 3.09 5.88
CA ILE A 136 -7.92 2.63 7.21
C ILE A 136 -6.55 3.25 7.51
N ILE A 137 -5.59 3.17 6.58
CA ILE A 137 -4.25 3.76 6.76
C ILE A 137 -4.35 5.28 6.98
N THR A 138 -5.08 5.98 6.11
CA THR A 138 -5.19 7.44 6.16
C THR A 138 -5.98 7.95 7.34
N ASN A 139 -6.94 7.19 7.88
CA ASN A 139 -7.69 7.57 9.07
C ASN A 139 -6.99 7.17 10.37
N GLY A 140 -6.41 5.97 10.42
CA GLY A 140 -5.78 5.39 11.61
C GLY A 140 -4.40 5.94 11.93
N THR A 141 -3.79 6.70 11.01
CA THR A 141 -2.51 7.37 11.25
C THR A 141 -2.55 8.86 10.97
N SER A 142 -1.48 9.52 11.38
CA SER A 142 -1.16 10.88 11.02
C SER A 142 0.34 10.97 10.77
N SER A 143 0.77 12.12 10.25
CA SER A 143 2.16 12.47 9.99
C SER A 143 2.80 11.71 8.82
N ARG A 144 4.14 11.74 8.77
CA ARG A 144 4.95 11.01 7.80
C ARG A 144 4.68 9.51 7.82
N GLN A 145 4.20 8.95 8.94
CA GLN A 145 3.84 7.54 9.04
C GLN A 145 2.73 7.14 8.05
N THR A 146 1.75 8.01 7.80
CA THR A 146 0.69 7.78 6.81
C THR A 146 1.28 7.47 5.43
N LEU A 147 2.25 8.27 4.99
CA LEU A 147 2.90 8.13 3.69
C LEU A 147 3.68 6.81 3.62
N LYS A 148 4.47 6.49 4.65
CA LYS A 148 5.27 5.27 4.69
C LYS A 148 4.43 3.99 4.68
N LEU A 149 3.28 4.00 5.35
CA LEU A 149 2.35 2.87 5.35
C LEU A 149 1.67 2.70 3.99
N LEU A 150 1.25 3.79 3.34
CA LEU A 150 0.70 3.73 1.98
C LEU A 150 1.74 3.20 0.99
N ALA A 151 2.98 3.71 1.03
CA ALA A 151 4.05 3.24 0.17
C ALA A 151 4.37 1.75 0.39
N THR A 152 4.45 1.32 1.66
CA THR A 152 4.72 -0.09 2.00
C THR A 152 3.58 -1.00 1.54
N TYR A 153 2.33 -0.58 1.74
CA TYR A 153 1.16 -1.33 1.30
C TYR A 153 1.12 -1.46 -0.23
N ALA A 154 1.37 -0.37 -0.94
CA ALA A 154 1.44 -0.35 -2.40
C ALA A 154 2.59 -1.23 -2.94
N ALA A 155 3.79 -1.18 -2.33
CA ALA A 155 4.91 -2.05 -2.70
C ALA A 155 4.64 -3.54 -2.43
N LEU A 156 3.92 -3.88 -1.36
CA LEU A 156 3.46 -5.24 -1.13
C LEU A 156 2.51 -5.70 -2.25
N LYS A 157 1.55 -4.86 -2.65
CA LYS A 157 0.65 -5.15 -3.78
C LYS A 157 1.40 -5.29 -5.11
N LEU A 158 2.46 -4.51 -5.33
CA LEU A 158 3.35 -4.70 -6.47
C LEU A 158 3.97 -6.10 -6.45
N CYS A 159 4.54 -6.50 -5.32
CA CYS A 159 5.15 -7.82 -5.17
C CYS A 159 4.17 -8.97 -5.43
N ILE A 160 2.92 -8.85 -4.96
CA ILE A 160 1.85 -9.81 -5.26
C ILE A 160 1.60 -9.88 -6.77
N SER A 161 1.50 -8.72 -7.43
CA SER A 161 1.20 -8.62 -8.86
C SER A 161 2.33 -9.17 -9.75
N GLU A 162 3.60 -8.96 -9.38
CA GLU A 162 4.75 -9.36 -10.20
C GLU A 162 5.10 -10.83 -10.09
N ARG A 163 4.81 -11.45 -8.94
CA ARG A 163 5.04 -12.88 -8.73
C ARG A 163 4.33 -13.76 -9.75
N ARG A 164 3.23 -13.25 -10.33
CA ARG A 164 2.53 -13.81 -11.50
C ARG A 164 3.47 -14.25 -12.63
N LYS A 165 4.65 -13.63 -12.78
CA LYS A 165 5.59 -13.91 -13.88
C LYS A 165 6.62 -15.00 -13.58
N ARG A 166 6.78 -15.45 -12.32
CA ARG A 166 7.99 -16.22 -11.90
C ARG A 166 7.77 -17.56 -11.19
N SER A 167 6.56 -17.90 -10.73
CA SER A 167 6.33 -19.15 -9.95
C SER A 167 5.74 -20.28 -10.80
N LYS A 168 6.33 -21.49 -10.71
CA LYS A 168 5.75 -22.76 -11.21
C LYS A 168 4.75 -23.39 -10.21
N VAL A 169 4.75 -22.92 -8.96
CA VAL A 169 3.78 -23.35 -7.94
C VAL A 169 2.61 -22.40 -8.00
N ASP A 170 1.42 -22.96 -8.25
CA ASP A 170 0.15 -22.26 -8.36
C ASP A 170 -0.21 -21.68 -6.99
N THR A 171 0.32 -20.48 -6.71
CA THR A 171 -0.05 -19.68 -5.56
C THR A 171 -1.06 -18.67 -6.06
N SER A 172 -2.24 -18.67 -5.46
CA SER A 172 -3.32 -17.73 -5.74
C SER A 172 -2.82 -16.30 -5.96
N LYS A 173 -3.49 -15.58 -6.89
CA LYS A 173 -3.10 -14.25 -7.41
C LYS A 173 -3.04 -13.14 -6.36
N GLU A 174 -3.39 -13.45 -5.11
CA GLU A 174 -3.66 -12.51 -4.03
C GLU A 174 -2.68 -12.65 -2.85
N VAL A 175 -1.76 -13.63 -2.91
CA VAL A 175 -0.89 -13.99 -1.79
C VAL A 175 0.57 -13.62 -2.02
N PHE A 176 1.10 -12.78 -1.15
CA PHE A 176 2.53 -12.54 -1.00
C PHE A 176 3.13 -13.57 -0.07
N ASP A 177 4.16 -14.27 -0.51
CA ASP A 177 4.99 -15.03 0.42
C ASP A 177 6.47 -14.68 0.33
N MET A 178 6.93 -13.78 -0.55
CA MET A 178 8.37 -13.58 -0.79
C MET A 178 9.11 -13.01 0.45
N PRO A 179 10.45 -13.10 0.51
CA PRO A 179 11.21 -12.42 1.56
C PRO A 179 10.87 -10.92 1.61
N LEU A 180 10.83 -10.35 2.82
CA LEU A 180 10.51 -8.93 3.02
C LEU A 180 11.48 -7.99 2.30
N GLY A 181 12.69 -8.47 1.98
CA GLY A 181 13.68 -7.75 1.17
C GLY A 181 13.13 -7.27 -0.18
N HIS A 182 12.17 -7.98 -0.79
CA HIS A 182 11.55 -7.51 -2.03
C HIS A 182 10.75 -6.22 -1.84
N VAL A 183 9.91 -6.16 -0.80
CA VAL A 183 9.15 -4.94 -0.47
C VAL A 183 10.10 -3.81 -0.07
N ALA A 184 11.12 -4.14 0.72
CA ALA A 184 12.15 -3.22 1.18
C ALA A 184 12.91 -2.54 0.03
N ASN A 185 13.24 -3.31 -1.02
CA ASN A 185 13.93 -2.80 -2.19
C ASN A 185 13.09 -1.77 -2.97
N TYR A 186 11.79 -2.03 -3.18
CA TYR A 186 10.91 -1.12 -3.93
C TYR A 186 10.67 0.24 -3.27
N ILE A 187 10.88 0.33 -1.95
CA ILE A 187 10.69 1.59 -1.20
C ILE A 187 11.99 2.10 -0.59
N ASN A 188 13.13 1.56 -1.02
CA ASN A 188 14.48 1.89 -0.54
C ASN A 188 14.56 2.04 0.99
N SER A 189 14.10 1.00 1.71
CA SER A 189 14.01 1.01 3.17
C SER A 189 14.63 -0.24 3.76
N ASP A 190 15.01 -0.19 5.04
CA ASP A 190 15.54 -1.36 5.74
C ASP A 190 14.43 -2.40 6.00
N PRO A 191 14.69 -3.71 5.79
CA PRO A 191 13.69 -4.77 6.01
C PRO A 191 13.08 -4.79 7.42
N ARG A 192 13.81 -4.41 8.47
CA ARG A 192 13.26 -4.33 9.84
C ARG A 192 12.26 -3.19 9.95
N THR A 193 12.50 -2.09 9.26
CA THR A 193 11.56 -0.97 9.17
C THR A 193 10.31 -1.35 8.39
N VAL A 194 10.44 -2.05 7.26
CA VAL A 194 9.29 -2.62 6.54
C VAL A 194 8.50 -3.58 7.40
N ASN A 195 9.17 -4.46 8.17
CA ASN A 195 8.48 -5.37 9.07
C ASN A 195 7.63 -4.63 10.12
N ARG A 196 8.09 -3.49 10.64
CA ARG A 196 7.29 -2.63 11.55
C ARG A 196 6.05 -2.05 10.84
N TYR A 197 6.17 -1.64 9.59
CA TYR A 197 5.04 -1.15 8.80
C TYR A 197 4.03 -2.26 8.49
N LEU A 198 4.50 -3.44 8.07
CA LEU A 198 3.64 -4.62 7.88
C LEU A 198 2.97 -5.06 9.19
N GLN A 199 3.67 -4.93 10.33
CA GLN A 199 3.09 -5.17 11.65
C GLN A 199 1.94 -4.19 11.95
N TRP A 200 2.10 -2.91 11.64
CA TRP A 200 1.01 -1.96 11.80
C TRP A 200 -0.18 -2.33 10.90
N LEU A 201 0.09 -2.69 9.64
CA LEU A 201 -0.94 -3.04 8.66
C LEU A 201 -1.74 -4.30 9.08
N ARG A 202 -1.10 -5.34 9.63
CA ARG A 202 -1.80 -6.52 10.16
C ARG A 202 -2.63 -6.21 11.41
N THR A 203 -2.10 -5.42 12.34
CA THR A 203 -2.80 -5.07 13.58
C THR A 203 -4.06 -4.22 13.33
N ASN A 204 -4.07 -3.47 12.23
CA ASN A 204 -5.18 -2.61 11.83
C ASN A 204 -6.06 -3.23 10.72
N TYR A 205 -6.02 -4.55 10.53
CA TYR A 205 -6.86 -5.26 9.57
C TYR A 205 -6.76 -4.71 8.14
N VAL A 206 -5.58 -4.25 7.73
CA VAL A 206 -5.29 -3.94 6.32
C VAL A 206 -4.84 -5.20 5.59
N LEU A 207 -4.05 -6.05 6.28
CA LEU A 207 -3.51 -7.30 5.75
C LEU A 207 -3.95 -8.48 6.60
N ALA A 208 -4.31 -9.58 5.93
CA ALA A 208 -4.32 -10.89 6.55
C ALA A 208 -2.93 -11.52 6.45
N TYR A 209 -2.57 -12.36 7.42
CA TYR A 209 -1.31 -13.05 7.36
C TYR A 209 -1.27 -14.35 8.16
N PHE A 210 -0.39 -15.25 7.74
CA PHE A 210 0.02 -16.41 8.50
C PHE A 210 1.54 -16.51 8.60
N LYS A 211 2.03 -16.99 9.74
CA LYS A 211 3.42 -17.34 9.96
C LYS A 211 3.59 -18.84 9.84
N VAL A 212 4.44 -19.29 8.92
CA VAL A 212 4.60 -20.69 8.56
C VAL A 212 6.03 -21.19 8.75
N VAL A 213 6.16 -22.47 9.09
CA VAL A 213 7.43 -23.20 9.15
C VAL A 213 7.59 -24.03 7.88
N LEU A 214 8.74 -23.92 7.21
CA LEU A 214 9.02 -24.69 6.00
C LEU A 214 9.56 -26.10 6.33
N PRO A 215 9.39 -27.10 5.44
CA PRO A 215 9.75 -28.49 5.71
C PRO A 215 11.25 -28.73 5.91
N GLN A 216 12.08 -28.02 5.15
CA GLN A 216 13.52 -28.33 5.04
C GLN A 216 14.39 -27.72 6.15
N VAL A 217 13.81 -26.94 7.07
CA VAL A 217 14.61 -26.21 8.05
C VAL A 217 13.79 -25.94 9.32
N ASP A 218 14.34 -26.22 10.50
CA ASP A 218 13.60 -26.08 11.77
C ASP A 218 13.38 -24.62 12.24
N LYS A 219 14.08 -23.64 11.63
CA LYS A 219 14.10 -22.22 12.09
C LYS A 219 13.59 -21.12 11.13
N PRO A 220 13.58 -21.21 9.80
CA PRO A 220 13.09 -20.13 8.96
C PRO A 220 11.57 -20.11 9.01
N MET A 221 11.09 -19.11 9.73
CA MET A 221 9.71 -18.70 9.75
C MET A 221 9.48 -17.77 8.56
N ARG A 222 8.44 -18.04 7.78
CA ARG A 222 8.05 -17.21 6.64
C ARG A 222 6.69 -16.61 6.93
N CYS A 223 6.53 -15.32 6.72
CA CYS A 223 5.23 -14.68 6.78
C CYS A 223 4.62 -14.66 5.38
N VAL A 224 3.39 -15.13 5.29
CA VAL A 224 2.59 -15.15 4.07
C VAL A 224 1.44 -14.16 4.29
N TYR A 225 1.24 -13.23 3.37
CA TYR A 225 0.32 -12.12 3.49
C TYR A 225 -0.65 -12.08 2.32
N SER A 226 -1.83 -11.51 2.56
CA SER A 226 -2.76 -11.07 1.52
C SER A 226 -3.42 -9.76 1.95
N ASP A 227 -4.22 -9.15 1.08
CA ASP A 227 -5.19 -8.17 1.58
C ASP A 227 -6.13 -8.84 2.59
N ILE A 228 -6.64 -8.06 3.55
CA ILE A 228 -7.59 -8.57 4.53
C ILE A 228 -8.85 -9.15 3.87
N TYR A 229 -9.27 -8.59 2.74
CA TYR A 229 -10.43 -9.06 1.97
C TYR A 229 -10.17 -10.39 1.27
N ASP A 230 -8.91 -10.76 1.08
CA ASP A 230 -8.48 -12.00 0.43
C ASP A 230 -8.06 -13.06 1.49
N HIS A 231 -8.45 -12.90 2.76
CA HIS A 231 -8.04 -13.81 3.85
C HIS A 231 -8.47 -15.27 3.61
N LYS A 232 -9.62 -15.49 2.95
CA LYS A 232 -10.08 -16.84 2.58
C LYS A 232 -9.14 -17.49 1.57
N THR A 233 -8.78 -16.74 0.52
CA THR A 233 -7.78 -17.17 -0.46
C THR A 233 -6.44 -17.49 0.21
N LEU A 234 -6.02 -16.67 1.17
CA LEU A 234 -4.83 -16.92 1.96
C LEU A 234 -4.94 -18.23 2.77
N LYS A 235 -6.05 -18.45 3.49
CA LYS A 235 -6.32 -19.69 4.24
C LYS A 235 -6.24 -20.91 3.33
N GLU A 236 -7.00 -20.93 2.25
CA GLU A 236 -7.03 -22.03 1.27
C GLU A 236 -5.63 -22.33 0.70
N THR A 237 -4.86 -21.26 0.44
CA THR A 237 -3.47 -21.38 -0.04
C THR A 237 -2.56 -22.04 1.00
N ILE A 238 -2.71 -21.72 2.28
CA ILE A 238 -1.94 -22.36 3.36
C ILE A 238 -2.38 -23.81 3.56
N GLU A 239 -3.68 -24.10 3.57
CA GLU A 239 -4.21 -25.46 3.66
C GLU A 239 -3.71 -26.36 2.53
N TYR A 240 -3.70 -25.84 1.30
CA TYR A 240 -3.11 -26.54 0.16
C TYR A 240 -1.63 -26.86 0.40
N ARG A 241 -0.84 -25.88 0.87
CA ARG A 241 0.60 -26.06 1.13
C ARG A 241 0.89 -27.01 2.27
N LEU A 242 0.06 -27.05 3.31
CA LEU A 242 0.14 -28.06 4.38
C LEU A 242 -0.09 -29.45 3.81
N ARG A 243 -1.19 -29.66 3.06
CA ARG A 243 -1.53 -30.95 2.44
C ARG A 243 -0.46 -31.45 1.46
N LYS A 244 0.22 -30.55 0.76
CA LYS A 244 1.31 -30.87 -0.17
C LYS A 244 2.69 -30.99 0.50
N GLY A 245 2.78 -30.74 1.80
CA GLY A 245 4.05 -30.77 2.53
C GLY A 245 5.01 -29.65 2.12
N TYR A 246 4.54 -28.54 1.55
CA TYR A 246 5.33 -27.32 1.32
C TYR A 246 5.41 -26.41 2.54
N VAL A 247 4.52 -26.62 3.50
CA VAL A 247 4.52 -26.01 4.84
C VAL A 247 4.43 -27.14 5.86
N LYS A 248 5.29 -27.12 6.87
CA LYS A 248 5.32 -28.11 7.97
C LYS A 248 4.20 -27.84 9.00
N ARG A 249 4.04 -26.58 9.40
CA ARG A 249 2.99 -26.11 10.31
C ARG A 249 2.80 -24.60 10.24
N VAL A 250 1.65 -24.14 10.71
CA VAL A 250 1.29 -22.73 10.92
C VAL A 250 1.43 -22.40 12.40
N ILE A 251 1.95 -21.22 12.72
CA ILE A 251 2.25 -20.83 14.12
C ILE A 251 1.67 -19.46 14.52
N GLU A 252 1.14 -18.66 13.58
CA GLU A 252 0.42 -17.40 13.84
C GLU A 252 -0.48 -17.02 12.66
#